data_AF-A0A9P3BSU8-F1
#
_entry.id   AF-A0A9P3BSU8-F1
#
_cell.length_a   1.000
_cell.length_b   1.000
_cell.length_c   1.000
_cell.angle_alpha   90.00
_cell.angle_beta   90.00
_cell.angle_gamma   90.00
#
_symmetry.space_group_name_H-M   'P 1'
#
loop_
_entity.id
_entity.type
_entity.pdbx_description
1 polymer ?
#
loop_
_entity_poly.entity_id
_entity_poly.type
_entity_poly.pdbx_seq_one_letter_code
_entity_poly.pdbx_strand_id
1 'polypeptide(L)'
;MAYKDTRADQTPDDVLSSLPPSPSSLAETENVPVILSTPSFAQWINPDGQFLEQWMNRFYQVPTTSASPGPIHAILAVVDRIPDARLPTNSDGVISDSEGLTITIAQAKDINAKAAAPRRARTMGTEEAALVFSIETSIPGISDQTRRPVHQVGLRLANTIFVNGNDNTLLGTRWVYDSSASKYVLDQSVSLSSCVITNFARSLQSSCGLPLYPVGRRRKVISSMGNILRQVAKHADGRSNEPMPASSELEKELPRYIAEHNIADQRVSVWALVEKPGTDVVLSATSTRDRLVQSIQAGGKLHRVMSGGGGWGKKQGLLSLDPEISFLEAKEYGQLSVLDHLFPGNGRTPVQEPPSFEQPTMAMDDLSSLSQVASPGDYVQFLVSVEPGQTHSGLPTLSELPQGSVSYHFGMVSDADMLATEATEHIDLIAVPRYFGALSEKAITYFQPKIEANSKGGVLGTSTKCDIPGSRIEMTLA
;
A
#
# COMPACT_ATOMS: atom_id res chain seq x y z
N MET A 1 -6.92 17.52 1.17
CA MET A 1 -6.88 16.87 2.49
C MET A 1 -7.81 17.59 3.44
N ALA A 2 -8.39 16.93 4.45
CA ALA A 2 -9.28 17.52 5.46
C ALA A 2 -9.17 16.66 6.73
N TYR A 3 -8.87 17.20 7.92
CA TYR A 3 -8.51 16.41 9.13
C TYR A 3 -9.52 16.49 10.31
N LYS A 4 -9.49 15.53 11.26
CA LYS A 4 -10.31 15.52 12.50
C LYS A 4 -9.46 15.41 13.79
N ASP A 5 -9.85 16.19 14.82
CA ASP A 5 -9.76 15.78 16.23
C ASP A 5 -11.02 16.22 17.00
N THR A 6 -11.31 15.51 18.09
CA THR A 6 -12.55 15.44 18.85
C THR A 6 -12.92 16.71 19.64
N ARG A 7 -13.98 17.43 19.21
CA ARG A 7 -15.07 18.06 20.04
C ARG A 7 -15.88 19.17 19.35
N ALA A 8 -15.59 19.52 18.10
CA ALA A 8 -16.52 20.30 17.29
C ALA A 8 -17.06 19.40 16.18
N ASP A 9 -18.39 19.29 16.06
CA ASP A 9 -19.04 18.64 14.92
C ASP A 9 -18.70 19.43 13.65
N GLN A 10 -17.56 19.14 13.02
CA GLN A 10 -17.27 19.62 11.68
C GLN A 10 -18.37 19.08 10.78
N THR A 11 -19.08 19.99 10.13
CA THR A 11 -20.19 19.62 9.26
C THR A 11 -19.63 19.20 7.90
N PRO A 12 -20.36 18.33 7.17
CA PRO A 12 -20.06 18.04 5.76
C PRO A 12 -19.85 19.33 4.93
N ASP A 13 -20.58 20.40 5.24
CA ASP A 13 -20.49 21.70 4.57
C ASP A 13 -19.14 22.39 4.76
N ASP A 14 -18.54 22.31 5.95
CA ASP A 14 -17.22 22.88 6.24
C ASP A 14 -16.16 22.28 5.31
N VAL A 15 -16.19 20.95 5.14
CA VAL A 15 -15.25 20.24 4.25
C VAL A 15 -15.51 20.56 2.79
N LEU A 16 -16.78 20.58 2.36
CA LEU A 16 -17.13 20.96 1.00
C LEU A 16 -16.67 22.38 0.67
N SER A 17 -16.70 23.31 1.63
CA SER A 17 -16.28 24.70 1.45
C SER A 17 -14.75 24.88 1.36
N SER A 18 -13.99 23.97 1.98
CA SER A 18 -12.52 23.99 1.98
C SER A 18 -11.89 23.46 0.69
N LEU A 19 -12.67 22.78 -0.16
CA LEU A 19 -12.17 22.20 -1.39
C LEU A 19 -11.80 23.32 -2.37
N PRO A 20 -10.62 23.25 -3.00
CA PRO A 20 -10.25 24.22 -4.02
C PRO A 20 -11.26 24.15 -5.18
N PRO A 21 -11.60 25.29 -5.82
CA PRO A 21 -12.46 25.29 -6.98
C PRO A 21 -11.84 24.37 -8.06
N SER A 22 -12.63 23.41 -8.56
CA SER A 22 -12.16 22.50 -9.58
C SER A 22 -11.94 23.26 -10.90
N PRO A 23 -10.76 23.14 -11.54
CA PRO A 23 -10.59 23.52 -12.93
C PRO A 23 -11.64 22.80 -13.78
N SER A 24 -12.26 23.50 -14.72
CA SER A 24 -13.27 22.91 -15.62
C SER A 24 -12.75 21.69 -16.39
N SER A 25 -11.44 21.61 -16.64
CA SER A 25 -10.77 20.45 -17.27
C SER A 25 -10.74 19.20 -16.39
N LEU A 26 -10.85 19.34 -15.06
CA LEU A 26 -10.89 18.20 -14.14
C LEU A 26 -12.32 17.66 -13.97
N ALA A 27 -13.34 18.45 -14.32
CA ALA A 27 -14.75 18.10 -14.26
C ALA A 27 -15.29 17.42 -15.54
N GLU A 28 -14.41 16.82 -16.36
CA GLU A 28 -14.80 16.02 -17.52
C GLU A 28 -15.25 14.62 -17.10
N THR A 29 -16.21 14.03 -17.82
CA THR A 29 -16.79 12.71 -17.49
C THR A 29 -15.77 11.56 -17.56
N GLU A 30 -14.66 11.76 -18.27
CA GLU A 30 -13.56 10.78 -18.34
C GLU A 30 -12.68 10.79 -17.09
N ASN A 31 -12.72 11.86 -16.31
CA ASN A 31 -11.98 11.97 -15.06
C ASN A 31 -12.76 11.32 -13.94
N VAL A 32 -12.11 10.42 -13.23
CA VAL A 32 -12.67 9.62 -12.14
C VAL A 32 -11.97 10.01 -10.84
N PRO A 33 -12.68 10.59 -9.87
CA PRO A 33 -12.15 10.88 -8.56
C PRO A 33 -11.96 9.58 -7.78
N VAL A 34 -10.80 9.50 -7.14
CA VAL A 34 -10.43 8.46 -6.21
C VAL A 34 -10.37 9.12 -4.84
N ILE A 35 -11.37 8.83 -4.01
CA ILE A 35 -11.54 9.42 -2.69
C ILE A 35 -11.16 8.38 -1.65
N LEU A 36 -10.12 8.66 -0.86
CA LEU A 36 -9.80 7.85 0.32
C LEU A 36 -10.23 8.61 1.57
N SER A 37 -10.91 7.93 2.47
CA SER A 37 -11.33 8.45 3.77
C SER A 37 -10.71 7.62 4.89
N THR A 38 -10.53 8.19 6.07
CA THR A 38 -10.20 7.43 7.29
C THR A 38 -11.47 7.00 8.03
N PRO A 39 -11.39 6.10 9.02
CA PRO A 39 -12.57 5.54 9.68
C PRO A 39 -13.51 6.61 10.26
N SER A 40 -13.00 7.74 10.77
CA SER A 40 -13.85 8.82 11.28
C SER A 40 -14.73 9.49 10.23
N PHE A 41 -14.33 9.40 8.96
CA PHE A 41 -15.01 10.00 7.81
C PHE A 41 -15.67 8.94 6.90
N ALA A 42 -15.62 7.66 7.26
CA ALA A 42 -16.13 6.55 6.44
C ALA A 42 -17.63 6.68 6.11
N GLN A 43 -18.40 7.26 7.03
CA GLN A 43 -19.83 7.55 6.85
C GLN A 43 -20.11 8.60 5.77
N TRP A 44 -19.16 9.48 5.45
CA TRP A 44 -19.34 10.52 4.43
C TRP A 44 -19.18 9.99 3.02
N ILE A 45 -18.33 8.99 2.81
CA ILE A 45 -18.17 8.32 1.51
C ILE A 45 -19.12 7.13 1.35
N ASN A 46 -20.07 6.94 2.26
CA ASN A 46 -21.11 5.95 2.09
C ASN A 46 -21.99 6.35 0.87
N PRO A 47 -22.21 5.47 -0.12
CA PRO A 47 -23.08 5.75 -1.27
C PRO A 47 -24.50 6.18 -0.90
N ASP A 48 -25.02 5.71 0.25
CA ASP A 48 -26.36 6.09 0.74
C ASP A 48 -26.39 7.48 1.43
N GLY A 49 -25.23 8.12 1.61
CA GLY A 49 -25.07 9.40 2.29
C GLY A 49 -25.25 10.62 1.38
N GLN A 50 -25.62 11.76 1.97
CA GLN A 50 -25.82 13.01 1.21
C GLN A 50 -24.51 13.70 0.80
N PHE A 51 -23.43 13.53 1.58
CA PHE A 51 -22.17 14.23 1.34
C PHE A 51 -21.60 13.92 -0.06
N LEU A 52 -21.58 12.65 -0.45
CA LEU A 52 -21.01 12.24 -1.72
C LEU A 52 -21.81 12.81 -2.89
N GLU A 53 -23.14 12.80 -2.84
CA GLU A 53 -23.98 13.44 -3.86
C GLU A 53 -23.71 14.96 -3.96
N GLN A 54 -23.65 15.65 -2.83
CA GLN A 54 -23.33 17.08 -2.79
C GLN A 54 -21.94 17.38 -3.36
N TRP A 55 -20.95 16.54 -3.04
CA TRP A 55 -19.59 16.65 -3.54
C TRP A 55 -19.53 16.45 -5.06
N MET A 56 -20.16 15.38 -5.57
CA MET A 56 -20.19 15.08 -7.00
C MET A 56 -20.83 16.23 -7.80
N ASN A 57 -21.94 16.78 -7.32
CA ASN A 57 -22.62 17.89 -7.98
C ASN A 57 -21.86 19.23 -7.90
N ARG A 58 -21.07 19.45 -6.85
CA ARG A 58 -20.19 20.62 -6.75
C ARG A 58 -19.00 20.51 -7.70
N PHE A 59 -18.42 19.31 -7.80
CA PHE A 59 -17.24 19.04 -8.61
C PHE A 59 -17.57 18.99 -10.12
N TYR A 60 -18.66 18.31 -10.48
CA TYR A 60 -19.14 18.14 -11.85
C TYR A 60 -20.33 19.07 -12.12
N GLN A 61 -20.03 20.34 -12.39
CA GLN A 61 -21.05 21.28 -12.84
C GLN A 61 -21.44 20.97 -14.29
N VAL A 62 -22.74 20.83 -14.55
CA VAL A 62 -23.22 20.53 -15.90
C VAL A 62 -22.95 21.71 -16.83
N PRO A 63 -22.23 21.52 -17.95
CA PRO A 63 -22.07 22.57 -18.94
C PRO A 63 -23.44 22.96 -19.49
N THR A 64 -23.76 24.25 -19.50
CA THR A 64 -24.99 24.83 -20.06
C THR A 64 -25.25 24.48 -21.54
N THR A 65 -24.31 23.82 -22.21
CA THR A 65 -24.30 23.54 -23.65
C THR A 65 -24.53 22.07 -24.02
N SER A 66 -24.55 21.12 -23.07
CA SER A 66 -24.66 19.69 -23.37
C SER A 66 -26.06 19.14 -23.07
N ALA A 67 -26.78 18.71 -24.10
CA ALA A 67 -28.17 18.23 -24.01
C ALA A 67 -28.35 16.90 -23.24
N SER A 68 -27.26 16.14 -23.01
CA SER A 68 -27.26 14.91 -22.20
C SER A 68 -25.85 14.64 -21.65
N PRO A 69 -25.56 14.96 -20.38
CA PRO A 69 -24.28 14.63 -19.77
C PRO A 69 -24.10 13.11 -19.66
N GLY A 70 -22.89 12.61 -19.93
CA GLY A 70 -22.56 11.20 -19.75
C GLY A 70 -22.55 10.78 -18.27
N PRO A 71 -22.53 9.47 -17.98
CA PRO A 71 -22.36 9.00 -16.61
C PRO A 71 -20.99 9.37 -16.07
N ILE A 72 -20.89 9.55 -14.76
CA ILE A 72 -19.65 9.81 -14.04
C ILE A 72 -19.36 8.65 -13.11
N HIS A 73 -18.10 8.25 -13.00
CA HIS A 73 -17.68 7.22 -12.06
C HIS A 73 -16.84 7.81 -10.93
N ALA A 74 -16.82 7.14 -9.77
CA ALA A 74 -15.92 7.45 -8.67
C ALA A 74 -15.44 6.17 -7.98
N ILE A 75 -14.20 6.17 -7.49
CA ILE A 75 -13.64 5.12 -6.64
C ILE A 75 -13.58 5.66 -5.21
N LEU A 76 -14.12 4.89 -4.27
CA LEU A 76 -14.20 5.24 -2.86
C LEU A 76 -13.48 4.17 -2.06
N ALA A 77 -12.60 4.57 -1.14
CA ALA A 77 -11.95 3.63 -0.24
C ALA A 77 -11.84 4.16 1.20
N VAL A 78 -11.82 3.25 2.17
CA VAL A 78 -11.45 3.57 3.56
C VAL A 78 -10.05 3.04 3.87
N VAL A 79 -9.14 3.95 4.21
CA VAL A 79 -7.76 3.67 4.63
C VAL A 79 -7.63 3.91 6.13
N ASP A 80 -6.60 3.38 6.79
CA ASP A 80 -6.52 3.45 8.25
C ASP A 80 -6.23 4.87 8.72
N ARG A 81 -5.20 5.50 8.14
CA ARG A 81 -4.83 6.90 8.40
C ARG A 81 -4.38 7.58 7.11
N ILE A 82 -4.15 8.88 7.20
CA ILE A 82 -3.48 9.65 6.16
C ILE A 82 -2.22 10.33 6.74
N PRO A 83 -1.15 10.49 5.95
CA PRO A 83 0.08 11.08 6.47
C PRO A 83 -0.12 12.58 6.74
N ASP A 84 0.37 13.08 7.88
CA ASP A 84 0.24 14.49 8.21
C ASP A 84 1.25 15.32 7.40
N ALA A 85 0.73 16.28 6.64
CA ALA A 85 1.53 17.21 5.86
C ALA A 85 2.00 18.44 6.65
N ARG A 86 1.60 18.58 7.93
CA ARG A 86 2.05 19.68 8.80
C ARG A 86 3.52 19.49 9.18
N LEU A 87 4.27 20.60 9.26
CA LEU A 87 5.62 20.57 9.82
C LEU A 87 5.57 20.04 11.26
N PRO A 88 6.51 19.17 11.68
CA PRO A 88 6.69 18.87 13.09
C PRO A 88 6.95 20.19 13.82
N THR A 89 6.00 20.64 14.63
CA THR A 89 6.11 21.87 15.43
C THR A 89 7.21 21.76 16.48
N ASN A 90 7.62 20.53 16.80
CA ASN A 90 8.70 20.21 17.72
C ASN A 90 9.90 19.62 16.95
N SER A 91 11.10 19.95 17.42
CA SER A 91 12.41 19.46 16.95
C SER A 91 12.59 17.93 16.96
N ASP A 92 11.55 17.18 17.36
CA ASP A 92 11.60 15.74 17.58
C ASP A 92 11.28 14.92 16.34
N GLY A 93 10.91 15.54 15.21
CA GLY A 93 10.84 14.86 13.90
C GLY A 93 9.92 13.64 13.85
N VAL A 94 8.94 13.57 14.77
CA VAL A 94 7.97 12.48 14.84
C VAL A 94 7.03 12.58 13.65
N ILE A 95 6.95 11.51 12.87
CA ILE A 95 6.01 11.38 11.75
C ILE A 95 4.61 11.28 12.35
N SER A 96 3.79 12.31 12.15
CA SER A 96 2.41 12.32 12.62
C SER A 96 1.48 11.73 11.57
N ASP A 97 0.50 10.97 12.04
CA ASP A 97 -0.57 10.38 11.25
C ASP A 97 -1.88 11.04 11.67
N SER A 98 -2.82 11.20 10.74
CA SER A 98 -4.05 11.96 11.02
C SER A 98 -5.28 11.27 10.43
N GLU A 99 -6.46 11.61 10.94
CA GLU A 99 -7.76 11.28 10.31
C GLU A 99 -8.07 12.25 9.19
N GLY A 100 -8.70 11.82 8.09
CA GLY A 100 -9.20 12.74 7.09
C GLY A 100 -9.66 12.17 5.76
N LEU A 101 -9.70 13.05 4.75
CA LEU A 101 -10.02 12.73 3.36
C LEU A 101 -8.87 13.12 2.42
N THR A 102 -8.54 12.28 1.46
CA THR A 102 -7.60 12.59 0.37
C THR A 102 -8.24 12.26 -0.98
N ILE A 103 -7.91 13.04 -2.00
CA ILE A 103 -8.55 12.93 -3.32
C ILE A 103 -7.47 13.01 -4.39
N THR A 104 -7.49 12.08 -5.32
CA THR A 104 -6.77 12.17 -6.58
C THR A 104 -7.72 11.91 -7.75
N ILE A 105 -7.30 12.25 -8.97
CA ILE A 105 -8.11 12.12 -10.18
C ILE A 105 -7.31 11.30 -11.17
N ALA A 106 -7.94 10.27 -11.74
CA ALA A 106 -7.38 9.44 -12.80
C ALA A 106 -8.36 9.37 -13.98
N GLN A 107 -7.90 8.95 -15.15
CA GLN A 107 -8.81 8.76 -16.29
C GLN A 107 -9.51 7.40 -16.18
N ALA A 108 -10.77 7.30 -16.60
CA ALA A 108 -11.56 6.06 -16.52
C ALA A 108 -10.89 4.87 -17.22
N LYS A 109 -10.22 5.10 -18.36
CA LYS A 109 -9.46 4.08 -19.11
C LYS A 109 -8.23 3.55 -18.36
N ASP A 110 -7.72 4.31 -17.39
CA ASP A 110 -6.52 3.99 -16.62
C ASP A 110 -6.86 3.34 -15.27
N ILE A 111 -8.15 3.06 -15.04
CA ILE A 111 -8.65 2.35 -13.86
C ILE A 111 -9.11 0.97 -14.30
N ASN A 112 -8.46 -0.05 -13.74
CA ASN A 112 -8.80 -1.45 -13.94
C ASN A 112 -9.22 -2.06 -12.61
N ALA A 113 -10.42 -2.62 -12.52
CA ALA A 113 -10.95 -3.13 -11.28
C ALA A 113 -11.72 -4.44 -11.48
N LYS A 114 -11.94 -5.14 -10.37
CA LYS A 114 -12.69 -6.40 -10.30
C LYS A 114 -13.74 -6.27 -9.21
N ALA A 115 -14.98 -6.55 -9.58
CA ALA A 115 -16.09 -6.62 -8.63
C ALA A 115 -15.87 -7.77 -7.63
N ALA A 116 -16.13 -7.50 -6.36
CA ALA A 116 -16.09 -8.49 -5.31
C ALA A 116 -17.19 -9.54 -5.53
N ALA A 117 -16.85 -10.81 -5.36
CA ALA A 117 -17.85 -11.87 -5.41
C ALA A 117 -18.85 -11.73 -4.25
N PRO A 118 -20.15 -11.98 -4.45
CA PRO A 118 -21.12 -11.98 -3.36
C PRO A 118 -20.71 -13.00 -2.29
N ARG A 119 -20.47 -12.54 -1.05
CA ARG A 119 -20.13 -13.43 0.06
C ARG A 119 -21.29 -14.39 0.31
N ARG A 120 -21.12 -15.66 -0.08
CA ARG A 120 -22.04 -16.75 0.34
C ARG A 120 -21.69 -17.11 1.79
N ALA A 121 -22.70 -17.32 2.62
CA ALA A 121 -22.62 -17.54 4.07
C ALA A 121 -21.78 -18.77 4.55
N ARG A 122 -20.99 -19.41 3.69
CA ARG A 122 -20.19 -20.62 3.99
C ARG A 122 -18.76 -20.58 3.44
N THR A 123 -18.30 -19.50 2.82
CA THR A 123 -16.91 -19.43 2.32
C THR A 123 -15.99 -18.92 3.44
N MET A 124 -15.08 -19.77 3.94
CA MET A 124 -14.14 -19.44 5.03
C MET A 124 -12.92 -18.59 4.58
N GLY A 125 -12.99 -17.93 3.43
CA GLY A 125 -11.94 -17.03 2.95
C GLY A 125 -12.50 -15.64 2.72
N THR A 126 -12.03 -14.65 3.48
CA THR A 126 -12.21 -13.24 3.13
C THR A 126 -11.14 -12.87 2.10
N GLU A 127 -11.51 -12.77 0.82
CA GLU A 127 -10.69 -12.08 -0.18
C GLU A 127 -10.52 -10.64 0.32
N GLU A 128 -9.32 -10.30 0.78
CA GLU A 128 -9.01 -8.95 1.25
C GLU A 128 -8.83 -8.03 0.04
N ALA A 129 -9.58 -6.92 0.02
CA ALA A 129 -9.52 -5.97 -1.07
C ALA A 129 -8.09 -5.43 -1.27
N ALA A 130 -7.69 -5.30 -2.54
CA ALA A 130 -6.40 -4.76 -2.93
C ALA A 130 -6.59 -3.46 -3.73
N LEU A 131 -6.14 -2.34 -3.16
CA LEU A 131 -6.06 -1.06 -3.85
C LEU A 131 -4.61 -0.80 -4.26
N VAL A 132 -4.35 -0.64 -5.55
CA VAL A 132 -2.99 -0.48 -6.09
C VAL A 132 -2.91 0.80 -6.91
N PHE A 133 -1.95 1.65 -6.56
CA PHE A 133 -1.56 2.82 -7.34
C PHE A 133 -0.34 2.48 -8.19
N SER A 134 -0.48 2.56 -9.50
CA SER A 134 0.60 2.33 -10.47
C SER A 134 1.01 3.66 -11.09
N ILE A 135 2.31 3.98 -11.06
CA ILE A 135 2.87 5.19 -11.65
C ILE A 135 3.80 4.78 -12.78
N GLU A 136 3.41 5.14 -13.99
CA GLU A 136 4.21 4.93 -15.19
C GLU A 136 4.92 6.21 -15.59
N THR A 137 6.24 6.09 -15.82
CA THR A 137 7.05 7.23 -16.26
C THR A 137 7.33 7.18 -17.76
N SER A 138 7.29 8.31 -18.43
CA SER A 138 7.77 8.42 -19.82
C SER A 138 9.30 8.47 -19.84
N ILE A 139 9.94 7.73 -20.76
CA ILE A 139 11.38 7.92 -21.03
C ILE A 139 11.51 8.81 -22.28
N PRO A 140 12.09 10.03 -22.18
CA PRO A 140 12.30 10.89 -23.34
C PRO A 140 13.15 10.18 -24.41
N GLY A 141 12.64 10.09 -25.64
CA GLY A 141 13.38 9.60 -26.81
C GLY A 141 13.28 8.10 -27.12
N ILE A 142 12.49 7.32 -26.37
CA ILE A 142 12.24 5.89 -26.69
C ILE A 142 10.78 5.72 -27.14
N SER A 143 10.56 4.98 -28.23
CA SER A 143 9.22 4.70 -28.78
C SER A 143 8.34 3.92 -27.78
N ASP A 144 7.02 4.04 -27.93
CA ASP A 144 5.97 3.37 -27.12
C ASP A 144 6.07 1.84 -27.06
N GLN A 145 7.00 1.22 -27.78
CA GLN A 145 7.19 -0.23 -27.83
C GLN A 145 8.11 -0.77 -26.71
N THR A 146 8.74 0.09 -25.91
CA THR A 146 9.53 -0.34 -24.74
C THR A 146 8.73 -0.18 -23.44
N ARG A 147 8.74 -1.22 -22.59
CA ARG A 147 8.05 -1.19 -21.29
C ARG A 147 8.57 -0.03 -20.44
N ARG A 148 7.66 0.84 -20.02
CA ARG A 148 7.94 2.02 -19.20
C ARG A 148 8.37 1.59 -17.79
N PRO A 149 9.21 2.38 -17.08
CA PRO A 149 9.48 2.14 -15.67
C PRO A 149 8.19 2.34 -14.88
N VAL A 150 7.84 1.34 -14.08
CA VAL A 150 6.61 1.32 -13.30
C VAL A 150 6.95 1.22 -11.82
N HIS A 151 6.41 2.14 -11.03
CA HIS A 151 6.37 2.05 -9.57
C HIS A 151 4.94 1.73 -9.15
N GLN A 152 4.73 0.76 -8.26
CA GLN A 152 3.39 0.44 -7.77
C GLN A 152 3.37 0.35 -6.26
N VAL A 153 2.35 0.95 -5.65
CA VAL A 153 2.07 0.81 -4.22
C VAL A 153 0.72 0.14 -4.05
N GLY A 154 0.72 -1.02 -3.40
CA GLY A 154 -0.49 -1.71 -2.96
C GLY A 154 -0.79 -1.38 -1.51
N LEU A 155 -2.07 -1.21 -1.19
CA LEU A 155 -2.56 -0.89 0.15
C LEU A 155 -3.54 -1.96 0.63
N ARG A 156 -3.36 -2.43 1.87
CA ARG A 156 -4.43 -3.06 2.62
C ARG A 156 -5.31 -1.97 3.24
N LEU A 157 -6.60 -2.08 2.98
CA LEU A 157 -7.60 -1.11 3.43
C LEU A 157 -8.03 -1.36 4.88
N ALA A 158 -8.60 -0.32 5.49
CA ALA A 158 -9.09 -0.37 6.84
C ALA A 158 -10.23 -1.37 6.99
N ASN A 159 -10.38 -1.92 8.19
CA ASN A 159 -11.54 -2.72 8.55
C ASN A 159 -12.56 -1.84 9.28
N THR A 160 -13.69 -1.55 8.65
CA THR A 160 -14.73 -0.70 9.22
C THR A 160 -15.95 -1.46 9.71
N ILE A 161 -15.89 -2.79 9.83
CA ILE A 161 -17.08 -3.57 10.23
C ILE A 161 -17.64 -3.14 11.60
N PHE A 162 -16.77 -2.71 12.52
CA PHE A 162 -17.15 -2.19 13.82
C PHE A 162 -17.42 -0.67 13.85
N VAL A 163 -17.20 0.03 12.74
CA VAL A 163 -17.38 1.47 12.60
C VAL A 163 -18.69 1.80 11.88
N ASN A 164 -18.90 1.20 10.70
CA ASN A 164 -20.05 1.47 9.85
C ASN A 164 -20.85 0.20 9.48
N GLY A 165 -20.48 -0.96 10.03
CA GLY A 165 -21.14 -2.25 9.73
C GLY A 165 -20.80 -2.83 8.36
N ASN A 166 -19.96 -2.16 7.57
CA ASN A 166 -19.61 -2.59 6.22
C ASN A 166 -18.29 -3.38 6.25
N ASP A 167 -18.32 -4.54 5.60
CA ASP A 167 -17.17 -5.44 5.44
C ASP A 167 -16.34 -5.09 4.18
N ASN A 168 -16.89 -4.30 3.26
CA ASN A 168 -16.22 -3.84 2.05
C ASN A 168 -15.91 -2.36 2.15
N THR A 169 -14.61 -2.05 2.15
CA THR A 169 -14.10 -0.68 2.24
C THR A 169 -13.58 -0.15 0.91
N LEU A 170 -13.80 -0.86 -0.20
CA LEU A 170 -13.48 -0.43 -1.57
C LEU A 170 -14.72 -0.53 -2.46
N LEU A 171 -15.14 0.60 -3.02
CA LEU A 171 -16.37 0.73 -3.80
C LEU A 171 -16.09 1.48 -5.10
N GLY A 172 -16.70 1.02 -6.18
CA GLY A 172 -16.91 1.81 -7.39
C GLY A 172 -18.35 2.32 -7.41
N THR A 173 -18.55 3.57 -7.79
CA THR A 173 -19.90 4.15 -7.96
C THR A 173 -20.07 4.75 -9.35
N ARG A 174 -21.31 4.70 -9.84
CA ARG A 174 -21.74 5.30 -11.11
C ARG A 174 -22.88 6.27 -10.84
N TRP A 175 -22.75 7.47 -11.39
CA TRP A 175 -23.65 8.59 -11.23
C TRP A 175 -24.23 8.98 -12.58
N VAL A 176 -25.52 9.24 -12.63
CA VAL A 176 -26.23 9.63 -13.86
C VAL A 176 -26.91 10.98 -13.64
N TYR A 177 -26.97 11.79 -14.70
CA TYR A 177 -27.61 13.08 -14.62
C TYR A 177 -29.13 12.94 -14.67
N ASP A 178 -29.81 13.39 -13.62
CA ASP A 178 -31.26 13.52 -13.58
C ASP A 178 -31.65 14.91 -14.09
N SER A 179 -32.24 14.94 -15.28
CA SER A 179 -32.71 16.18 -15.92
C SER A 179 -33.86 16.85 -15.16
N SER A 180 -34.63 16.10 -14.36
CA SER A 180 -35.76 16.65 -13.59
C SER A 180 -35.27 17.40 -12.35
N ALA A 181 -34.28 16.84 -11.65
CA ALA A 181 -33.66 17.45 -10.48
C ALA A 181 -32.48 18.38 -10.81
N SER A 182 -32.06 18.41 -12.09
CA SER A 182 -30.90 19.16 -12.58
C SER A 182 -29.61 18.87 -11.79
N LYS A 183 -29.40 17.60 -11.45
CA LYS A 183 -28.26 17.13 -10.65
C LYS A 183 -27.89 15.69 -11.00
N TYR A 184 -26.66 15.30 -10.72
CA TYR A 184 -26.23 13.92 -10.72
C TYR A 184 -26.78 13.19 -9.48
N VAL A 185 -27.29 11.98 -9.70
CA VAL A 185 -27.76 11.06 -8.66
C VAL A 185 -27.04 9.73 -8.80
N LEU A 186 -26.87 9.03 -7.68
CA LEU A 186 -26.27 7.71 -7.67
C LEU A 186 -27.17 6.74 -8.44
N ASP A 187 -26.60 6.03 -9.42
CA ASP A 187 -27.28 4.99 -10.19
C ASP A 187 -26.90 3.59 -9.68
N GLN A 188 -25.60 3.32 -9.54
CA GLN A 188 -25.10 2.02 -9.14
C GLN A 188 -23.88 2.14 -8.21
N SER A 189 -23.75 1.19 -7.29
CA SER A 189 -22.58 1.01 -6.42
C SER A 189 -22.18 -0.46 -6.42
N VAL A 190 -20.88 -0.73 -6.55
CA VAL A 190 -20.31 -2.07 -6.63
C VAL A 190 -19.11 -2.17 -5.70
N SER A 191 -19.10 -3.17 -4.81
CA SER A 191 -17.90 -3.50 -4.02
C SER A 191 -16.83 -4.13 -4.90
N LEU A 192 -15.58 -3.72 -4.70
CA LEU A 192 -14.45 -4.18 -5.50
C LEU A 192 -13.52 -5.05 -4.64
N SER A 193 -13.06 -6.18 -5.17
CA SER A 193 -11.99 -6.96 -4.52
C SER A 193 -10.61 -6.50 -4.97
N SER A 194 -10.51 -5.84 -6.12
CA SER A 194 -9.25 -5.30 -6.62
C SER A 194 -9.49 -4.05 -7.44
N CYS A 195 -8.61 -3.05 -7.28
CA CYS A 195 -8.61 -1.84 -8.10
C CYS A 195 -7.17 -1.39 -8.32
N VAL A 196 -6.78 -1.25 -9.58
CA VAL A 196 -5.50 -0.70 -10.03
C VAL A 196 -5.78 0.63 -10.70
N ILE A 197 -5.17 1.68 -10.16
CA ILE A 197 -5.28 3.05 -10.67
C ILE A 197 -3.92 3.43 -11.25
N THR A 198 -3.87 3.67 -12.55
CA THR A 198 -2.63 4.04 -13.24
C THR A 198 -2.56 5.54 -13.47
N ASN A 199 -1.47 6.15 -13.01
CA ASN A 199 -1.13 7.54 -13.25
C ASN A 199 0.15 7.65 -14.09
N PHE A 200 0.24 8.71 -14.89
CA PHE A 200 1.38 8.97 -15.75
C PHE A 200 2.14 10.20 -15.29
N ALA A 201 3.47 10.11 -15.24
CA ALA A 201 4.35 11.22 -14.91
C ALA A 201 5.48 11.34 -15.95
N ARG A 202 5.98 12.57 -16.20
CA ARG A 202 7.14 12.75 -17.08
C ARG A 202 8.41 12.33 -16.35
N SER A 203 8.47 12.60 -15.06
CA SER A 203 9.54 12.16 -14.18
C SER A 203 9.00 11.80 -12.80
N LEU A 204 9.70 10.90 -12.12
CA LEU A 204 9.36 10.42 -10.79
C LEU A 204 10.62 10.41 -9.93
N GLN A 205 10.55 11.06 -8.78
CA GLN A 205 11.51 10.86 -7.70
C GLN A 205 10.84 10.01 -6.64
N SER A 206 11.49 8.94 -6.20
CA SER A 206 10.98 8.06 -5.14
C SER A 206 11.99 7.92 -4.01
N SER A 207 11.49 7.89 -2.77
CA SER A 207 12.27 7.58 -1.58
C SER A 207 11.55 6.45 -0.81
N CYS A 208 12.34 5.62 -0.12
CA CYS A 208 11.81 4.56 0.73
C CYS A 208 12.46 4.67 2.10
N GLY A 209 11.65 4.97 3.11
CA GLY A 209 12.06 5.06 4.50
C GLY A 209 11.66 3.81 5.27
N LEU A 210 12.64 3.02 5.69
CA LEU A 210 12.43 1.79 6.46
C LEU A 210 13.14 1.90 7.82
N PRO A 211 12.39 1.97 8.95
CA PRO A 211 12.98 2.05 10.28
C PRO A 211 13.42 0.66 10.76
N LEU A 212 14.41 0.08 10.07
CA LEU A 212 14.95 -1.24 10.36
C LEU A 212 16.44 -1.19 10.69
N TYR A 213 16.82 -2.01 11.68
CA TYR A 213 18.18 -2.12 12.21
C TYR A 213 18.63 -3.59 12.16
N PRO A 214 19.85 -3.88 11.69
CA PRO A 214 20.31 -5.25 11.57
C PRO A 214 20.64 -5.86 12.94
N VAL A 215 20.16 -7.09 13.17
CA VAL A 215 20.39 -7.88 14.40
C VAL A 215 21.40 -9.01 14.16
N GLY A 216 22.01 -9.03 12.99
CA GLY A 216 22.98 -10.06 12.63
C GLY A 216 23.74 -9.74 11.36
N ARG A 217 24.56 -10.70 10.94
CA ARG A 217 25.30 -10.62 9.67
C ARG A 217 24.49 -11.21 8.53
N ARG A 218 24.76 -10.74 7.32
CA ARG A 218 24.31 -11.39 6.09
C ARG A 218 24.91 -12.79 6.00
N ARG A 219 24.08 -13.82 5.88
CA ARG A 219 24.49 -15.23 5.86
C ARG A 219 23.86 -15.99 4.71
N LYS A 220 24.60 -16.96 4.17
CA LYS A 220 24.12 -17.83 3.11
C LYS A 220 23.09 -18.82 3.65
N VAL A 221 21.99 -19.00 2.94
CA VAL A 221 20.95 -20.00 3.21
C VAL A 221 21.50 -21.37 2.82
N ILE A 222 21.49 -22.31 3.76
CA ILE A 222 21.96 -23.69 3.55
C ILE A 222 20.79 -24.62 3.28
N SER A 223 19.70 -24.50 4.05
CA SER A 223 18.48 -25.26 3.79
C SER A 223 17.21 -24.50 4.16
N SER A 224 16.20 -24.66 3.31
CA SER A 224 14.87 -24.05 3.42
C SER A 224 13.83 -24.97 2.77
N MET A 225 12.55 -24.75 3.07
CA MET A 225 11.43 -25.48 2.46
C MET A 225 10.19 -24.57 2.43
N GLY A 226 9.71 -24.23 1.23
CA GLY A 226 8.62 -23.26 1.06
C GLY A 226 8.99 -21.91 1.69
N ASN A 227 8.22 -21.49 2.69
CA ASN A 227 8.46 -20.28 3.48
C ASN A 227 9.27 -20.52 4.78
N ILE A 228 9.75 -21.74 5.02
CA ILE A 228 10.48 -22.10 6.23
C ILE A 228 11.99 -22.04 5.97
N LEU A 229 12.68 -21.20 6.72
CA LEU A 229 14.14 -21.15 6.77
C LEU A 229 14.63 -22.08 7.90
N ARG A 230 15.47 -23.06 7.55
CA ARG A 230 15.92 -24.10 8.49
C ARG A 230 17.33 -23.88 8.99
N GLN A 231 18.26 -23.67 8.05
CA GLN A 231 19.68 -23.55 8.35
C GLN A 231 20.35 -22.48 7.50
N VAL A 232 21.25 -21.76 8.14
CA VAL A 232 22.11 -20.74 7.53
C VAL A 232 23.57 -21.06 7.80
N ALA A 233 24.47 -20.46 7.04
CA ALA A 233 25.90 -20.66 7.21
C ALA A 233 26.36 -20.08 8.55
N LYS A 234 27.11 -20.89 9.30
CA LYS A 234 27.70 -20.50 10.58
C LYS A 234 28.73 -19.38 10.42
N HIS A 235 29.42 -19.34 9.29
CA HIS A 235 30.39 -18.29 8.95
C HIS A 235 29.80 -17.37 7.88
N ALA A 236 29.98 -16.06 8.06
CA ALA A 236 29.46 -15.02 7.15
C ALA A 236 30.42 -14.70 5.99
N ASP A 237 31.55 -15.39 5.91
CA ASP A 237 32.62 -15.15 4.93
C ASP A 237 32.30 -15.73 3.54
N GLY A 238 31.19 -16.46 3.40
CA GLY A 238 30.76 -17.10 2.15
C GLY A 238 31.62 -18.28 1.71
N ARG A 239 32.68 -18.63 2.46
CA ARG A 239 33.64 -19.69 2.13
C ARG A 239 33.27 -21.02 2.75
N SER A 240 32.69 -20.99 3.95
CA SER A 240 32.24 -22.19 4.65
C SER A 240 30.73 -22.37 4.54
N ASN A 241 30.29 -23.59 4.23
CA ASN A 241 28.88 -24.00 4.25
C ASN A 241 28.53 -24.78 5.54
N GLU A 242 29.33 -24.66 6.59
CA GLU A 242 29.02 -25.28 7.90
C GLU A 242 27.65 -24.76 8.39
N PRO A 243 26.65 -25.64 8.59
CA PRO A 243 25.29 -25.20 8.90
C PRO A 243 25.11 -24.88 10.39
N MET A 244 24.27 -23.88 10.67
CA MET A 244 23.68 -23.65 11.99
C MET A 244 22.16 -23.43 11.87
N PRO A 245 21.36 -23.70 12.92
CA PRO A 245 19.93 -23.39 12.92
C PRO A 245 19.67 -21.91 12.58
N ALA A 246 18.62 -21.63 11.81
CA ALA A 246 18.33 -20.28 11.33
C ALA A 246 18.07 -19.28 12.46
N SER A 247 17.44 -19.71 13.57
CA SER A 247 17.17 -18.87 14.73
C SER A 247 18.40 -18.57 15.61
N SER A 248 19.53 -19.26 15.43
CA SER A 248 20.64 -19.23 16.39
C SER A 248 21.19 -17.82 16.66
N GLU A 249 21.21 -16.96 15.64
CA GLU A 249 21.67 -15.58 15.77
C GLU A 249 20.62 -14.72 16.49
N LEU A 250 19.34 -14.89 16.16
CA LEU A 250 18.23 -14.18 16.81
C LEU A 250 18.10 -14.53 18.28
N GLU A 251 18.24 -15.80 18.65
CA GLU A 251 18.19 -16.27 20.05
C GLU A 251 19.27 -15.62 20.93
N LYS A 252 20.39 -15.21 20.33
CA LYS A 252 21.48 -14.52 21.04
C LYS A 252 21.32 -13.00 21.01
N GLU A 253 21.00 -12.43 19.85
CA GLU A 253 21.09 -10.99 19.62
C GLU A 253 19.80 -10.25 20.01
N LEU A 254 18.62 -10.87 19.94
CA LEU A 254 17.36 -10.20 20.35
C LEU A 254 17.31 -9.88 21.84
N PRO A 255 17.66 -10.79 22.78
CA PRO A 255 17.66 -10.44 24.20
C PRO A 255 18.64 -9.31 24.53
N ARG A 256 19.80 -9.30 23.86
CA ARG A 256 20.79 -8.21 23.96
C ARG A 256 20.18 -6.89 23.48
N TYR A 257 19.53 -6.90 22.33
CA TYR A 257 18.90 -5.73 21.73
C TYR A 257 17.79 -5.15 22.62
N ILE A 258 16.89 -6.00 23.13
CA ILE A 258 15.80 -5.60 24.02
C ILE A 258 16.35 -4.93 25.29
N ALA A 259 17.41 -5.50 25.88
CA ALA A 259 18.04 -4.96 27.07
C ALA A 259 18.77 -3.64 26.81
N GLU A 260 19.47 -3.50 25.68
CA GLU A 260 20.19 -2.27 25.30
C GLU A 260 19.24 -1.09 25.02
N HIS A 261 18.05 -1.37 24.47
CA HIS A 261 17.08 -0.35 24.07
C HIS A 261 15.91 -0.13 25.06
N ASN A 262 15.93 -0.79 26.22
CA ASN A 262 14.90 -0.67 27.27
C ASN A 262 13.45 -0.84 26.75
N ILE A 263 13.23 -1.79 25.83
CA ILE A 263 11.92 -2.00 25.21
C ILE A 263 10.96 -2.61 26.25
N ALA A 264 9.98 -1.82 26.70
CA ALA A 264 9.12 -2.14 27.84
C ALA A 264 8.34 -3.46 27.68
N ASP A 265 7.85 -3.75 26.48
CA ASP A 265 6.95 -4.88 26.22
C ASP A 265 7.64 -6.16 25.73
N GLN A 266 8.97 -6.17 25.56
CA GLN A 266 9.79 -7.28 25.01
C GLN A 266 9.31 -7.83 23.64
N ARG A 267 8.29 -7.25 23.02
CA ARG A 267 7.76 -7.64 21.71
C ARG A 267 8.52 -6.93 20.62
N VAL A 268 9.55 -7.60 20.10
CA VAL A 268 10.29 -7.12 18.94
C VAL A 268 9.86 -7.91 17.72
N SER A 269 9.32 -7.22 16.72
CA SER A 269 9.09 -7.82 15.41
C SER A 269 10.41 -7.93 14.64
N VAL A 270 10.58 -9.04 13.91
CA VAL A 270 11.79 -9.34 13.15
C VAL A 270 11.44 -9.48 11.69
N TRP A 271 12.29 -8.94 10.83
CA TRP A 271 12.22 -9.06 9.38
C TRP A 271 13.48 -9.72 8.84
N ALA A 272 13.33 -10.52 7.79
CA ALA A 272 14.40 -11.15 7.06
C ALA A 272 14.52 -10.49 5.68
N LEU A 273 15.66 -9.86 5.41
CA LEU A 273 16.04 -9.42 4.08
C LEU A 273 16.64 -10.62 3.33
N VAL A 274 15.98 -11.07 2.27
CA VAL A 274 16.42 -12.18 1.41
C VAL A 274 16.96 -11.62 0.09
N GLU A 275 18.17 -12.02 -0.27
CA GLU A 275 18.88 -11.55 -1.47
C GLU A 275 19.38 -12.72 -2.31
N LYS A 276 19.34 -12.56 -3.63
CA LYS A 276 19.87 -13.56 -4.56
C LYS A 276 21.41 -13.56 -4.59
N PRO A 277 22.05 -14.70 -4.92
CA PRO A 277 23.50 -14.73 -5.12
C PRO A 277 23.89 -13.80 -6.28
N GLY A 278 25.03 -13.12 -6.17
CA GLY A 278 25.51 -12.16 -7.18
C GLY A 278 25.05 -10.72 -6.95
N THR A 279 24.19 -10.45 -5.97
CA THR A 279 23.84 -9.10 -5.51
C THR A 279 24.94 -8.47 -4.63
N ASP A 280 26.20 -8.94 -4.70
CA ASP A 280 27.35 -8.42 -3.92
C ASP A 280 27.73 -6.95 -4.25
N VAL A 281 26.91 -6.28 -5.07
CA VAL A 281 27.19 -4.99 -5.70
C VAL A 281 27.15 -3.81 -4.73
N VAL A 282 26.68 -3.93 -3.48
CA VAL A 282 26.46 -2.71 -2.67
C VAL A 282 27.04 -2.74 -1.26
N LEU A 283 28.34 -3.02 -1.17
CA LEU A 283 29.13 -2.71 0.03
C LEU A 283 29.60 -1.23 0.09
N SER A 284 29.32 -0.41 -0.93
CA SER A 284 29.77 0.98 -1.03
C SER A 284 28.94 2.00 -0.23
N ALA A 285 27.79 1.62 0.34
CA ALA A 285 26.96 2.57 1.08
C ALA A 285 27.55 2.92 2.45
N THR A 286 27.56 4.21 2.75
CA THR A 286 28.13 4.84 3.96
C THR A 286 27.30 4.55 5.21
N SER A 287 26.00 4.29 5.06
CA SER A 287 25.09 3.96 6.17
C SER A 287 24.36 2.62 5.95
N THR A 288 23.97 1.97 7.06
CA THR A 288 23.19 0.73 7.05
C THR A 288 21.82 0.89 6.38
N ARG A 289 21.21 2.08 6.49
CA ARG A 289 19.91 2.40 5.88
C ARG A 289 20.00 2.46 4.36
N ASP A 290 21.05 3.11 3.85
CA ASP A 290 21.28 3.20 2.40
C ASP A 290 21.51 1.82 1.79
N ARG A 291 22.21 0.95 2.52
CA ARG A 291 22.40 -0.47 2.12
C ARG A 291 21.08 -1.20 1.98
N LEU A 292 20.16 -1.05 2.94
CA LEU A 292 18.85 -1.71 2.89
C LEU A 292 18.04 -1.27 1.66
N VAL A 293 17.95 0.04 1.42
CA VAL A 293 17.23 0.58 0.26
C VAL A 293 17.84 0.09 -1.06
N GLN A 294 19.17 0.12 -1.15
CA GLN A 294 19.90 -0.37 -2.32
C GLN A 294 19.72 -1.87 -2.55
N SER A 295 19.75 -2.68 -1.48
CA SER A 295 19.47 -4.12 -1.55
C SER A 295 18.08 -4.37 -2.11
N ILE A 296 17.05 -3.64 -1.65
CA ILE A 296 15.68 -3.78 -2.16
C ILE A 296 15.60 -3.36 -3.64
N GLN A 297 16.23 -2.25 -4.03
CA GLN A 297 16.32 -1.80 -5.43
C GLN A 297 17.05 -2.80 -6.35
N ALA A 298 18.01 -3.53 -5.80
CA ALA A 298 18.74 -4.59 -6.51
C ALA A 298 17.99 -5.94 -6.55
N GLY A 299 16.78 -6.01 -5.98
CA GLY A 299 15.94 -7.22 -6.00
C GLY A 299 15.85 -7.97 -4.67
N GLY A 300 16.38 -7.42 -3.59
CA GLY A 300 16.20 -7.92 -2.23
C GLY A 300 14.75 -7.80 -1.78
N LYS A 301 14.29 -8.74 -0.96
CA LYS A 301 12.90 -8.81 -0.48
C LYS A 301 12.87 -8.88 1.04
N LEU A 302 12.02 -8.07 1.66
CA LEU A 302 11.76 -8.14 3.09
C LEU A 302 10.59 -9.09 3.36
N HIS A 303 10.79 -9.95 4.35
CA HIS A 303 9.79 -10.90 4.82
C HIS A 303 9.71 -10.84 6.34
N ARG A 304 8.52 -10.63 6.90
CA ARG A 304 8.33 -10.71 8.35
C ARG A 304 8.55 -12.14 8.83
N VAL A 305 9.23 -12.29 9.97
CA VAL A 305 9.36 -13.58 10.65
C VAL A 305 8.06 -13.80 11.44
N MET A 306 7.21 -14.70 10.96
CA MET A 306 5.88 -14.96 11.51
C MET A 306 5.92 -15.84 12.76
N SER A 307 6.89 -16.75 12.80
CA SER A 307 7.14 -17.62 13.94
C SER A 307 8.54 -18.22 13.87
N GLY A 308 9.05 -18.67 15.00
CA GLY A 308 10.30 -19.40 15.05
C GLY A 308 10.96 -19.39 16.42
N GLY A 309 11.98 -20.24 16.57
CA GLY A 309 12.62 -20.49 17.86
C GLY A 309 11.93 -21.63 18.64
N GLY A 310 12.74 -22.45 19.33
CA GLY A 310 12.26 -23.58 20.12
C GLY A 310 11.90 -24.83 19.30
N GLY A 311 12.62 -25.92 19.57
CA GLY A 311 12.39 -27.24 18.96
C GLY A 311 13.54 -28.19 19.31
N TRP A 312 13.32 -29.50 19.20
CA TRP A 312 14.34 -30.53 19.46
C TRP A 312 14.74 -31.24 18.17
N GLY A 313 16.02 -31.57 18.01
CA GLY A 313 16.54 -32.32 16.86
C GLY A 313 16.34 -31.58 15.53
N LYS A 314 15.78 -32.24 14.50
CA LYS A 314 15.67 -31.72 13.12
C LYS A 314 14.71 -30.52 12.96
N LYS A 315 13.90 -30.21 13.99
CA LYS A 315 12.99 -29.06 14.02
C LYS A 315 13.49 -27.91 14.90
N GLN A 316 14.71 -28.02 15.43
CA GLN A 316 15.31 -26.97 16.23
C GLN A 316 15.61 -25.73 15.37
N GLY A 317 15.16 -24.57 15.85
CA GLY A 317 15.53 -23.27 15.31
C GLY A 317 15.04 -22.96 13.89
N LEU A 318 13.87 -23.49 13.53
CA LEU A 318 13.18 -23.14 12.29
C LEU A 318 12.56 -21.75 12.40
N LEU A 319 12.57 -20.99 11.30
CA LEU A 319 11.89 -19.71 11.18
C LEU A 319 10.89 -19.77 10.01
N SER A 320 9.66 -19.34 10.23
CA SER A 320 8.65 -19.17 9.17
C SER A 320 8.65 -17.71 8.72
N LEU A 321 8.83 -17.51 7.42
CA LEU A 321 8.80 -16.21 6.78
C LEU A 321 7.43 -15.99 6.15
N ASP A 322 6.97 -14.74 6.14
CA ASP A 322 5.78 -14.34 5.40
C ASP A 322 6.02 -14.46 3.88
N PRO A 323 5.24 -15.26 3.13
CA PRO A 323 5.47 -15.43 1.70
C PRO A 323 4.96 -14.28 0.82
N GLU A 324 4.10 -13.40 1.34
CA GLU A 324 3.42 -12.38 0.56
C GLU A 324 4.35 -11.19 0.26
N ILE A 325 4.43 -10.82 -1.02
CA ILE A 325 5.27 -9.70 -1.51
C ILE A 325 4.52 -8.73 -2.43
N SER A 326 3.27 -9.04 -2.76
CA SER A 326 2.34 -8.27 -3.59
C SER A 326 0.92 -8.61 -3.16
N PHE A 327 0.00 -7.65 -3.25
CA PHE A 327 -1.43 -7.88 -2.99
C PHE A 327 -2.21 -8.28 -4.23
N LEU A 328 -1.60 -8.18 -5.41
CA LEU A 328 -2.14 -8.69 -6.66
C LEU A 328 -1.18 -9.69 -7.29
N GLU A 329 -1.68 -10.87 -7.61
CA GLU A 329 -0.95 -11.87 -8.37
C GLU A 329 -1.09 -11.65 -9.87
N ALA A 330 -0.11 -12.13 -10.65
CA ALA A 330 -0.12 -12.00 -12.11
C ALA A 330 -1.40 -12.55 -12.77
N LYS A 331 -2.03 -13.58 -12.18
CA LYS A 331 -3.30 -14.14 -12.66
C LYS A 331 -4.49 -13.20 -12.44
N GLU A 332 -4.45 -12.40 -11.38
CA GLU A 332 -5.54 -11.49 -11.01
C GLU A 332 -5.56 -10.26 -11.93
N TYR A 333 -4.40 -9.79 -12.40
CA TYR A 333 -4.32 -8.74 -13.43
C TYR A 333 -5.10 -9.10 -14.70
N GLY A 334 -5.13 -10.38 -15.09
CA GLY A 334 -5.90 -10.86 -16.24
C GLY A 334 -7.41 -10.89 -16.03
N GLN A 335 -7.89 -10.74 -14.79
CA GLN A 335 -9.31 -10.70 -14.44
C GLN A 335 -9.84 -9.28 -14.24
N LEU A 336 -8.95 -8.27 -14.20
CA LEU A 336 -9.36 -6.88 -14.08
C LEU A 336 -10.06 -6.43 -15.36
N SER A 337 -11.10 -5.61 -15.20
CA SER A 337 -11.83 -4.98 -16.30
C SER A 337 -11.75 -3.47 -16.17
N VAL A 338 -11.83 -2.77 -17.31
CA VAL A 338 -11.96 -1.30 -17.31
C VAL A 338 -13.22 -0.90 -16.55
N LEU A 339 -13.16 0.22 -15.84
CA LEU A 339 -14.21 0.68 -14.92
C LEU A 339 -15.63 0.69 -15.53
N ASP A 340 -15.78 1.15 -16.77
CA ASP A 340 -17.09 1.22 -17.45
C ASP A 340 -17.76 -0.15 -17.62
N HIS A 341 -16.97 -1.22 -17.72
CA HIS A 341 -17.50 -2.58 -17.86
C HIS A 341 -18.02 -3.18 -16.54
N LEU A 342 -17.71 -2.56 -15.41
CA LEU A 342 -18.21 -2.99 -14.10
C LEU A 342 -19.65 -2.57 -13.84
N PHE A 343 -20.16 -1.59 -14.60
CA PHE A 343 -21.51 -1.04 -14.44
C PHE A 343 -22.35 -1.31 -15.70
N PRO A 344 -22.95 -2.50 -15.84
CA PRO A 344 -23.78 -2.80 -17.00
C PRO A 344 -24.96 -1.82 -17.09
N GLY A 345 -25.05 -1.11 -18.21
CA GLY A 345 -26.19 -0.28 -18.55
C GLY A 345 -27.41 -1.15 -18.86
N ASN A 346 -28.52 -0.89 -18.15
CA ASN A 346 -29.85 -1.50 -18.32
C ASN A 346 -29.98 -3.00 -17.97
N GLY A 347 -30.43 -3.27 -16.74
CA GLY A 347 -31.57 -4.17 -16.49
C GLY A 347 -31.42 -5.68 -16.69
N ARG A 348 -30.22 -6.22 -16.91
CA ARG A 348 -29.99 -7.68 -16.79
C ARG A 348 -28.62 -7.95 -16.19
N THR A 349 -28.60 -8.37 -14.93
CA THR A 349 -27.54 -9.25 -14.45
C THR A 349 -27.48 -10.44 -15.40
N PRO A 350 -26.37 -10.74 -16.09
CA PRO A 350 -26.21 -12.07 -16.63
C PRO A 350 -26.31 -13.01 -15.43
N VAL A 351 -27.32 -13.87 -15.43
CA VAL A 351 -27.38 -15.00 -14.51
C VAL A 351 -26.12 -15.79 -14.81
N GLN A 352 -25.08 -15.61 -13.99
CA GLN A 352 -23.98 -16.56 -13.93
C GLN A 352 -24.63 -17.89 -13.56
N GLU A 353 -24.61 -18.84 -14.49
CA GLU A 353 -24.91 -20.23 -14.16
C GLU A 353 -24.07 -20.60 -12.93
N PRO A 354 -24.69 -21.21 -11.91
CA PRO A 354 -23.95 -21.57 -10.71
C PRO A 354 -22.79 -22.47 -11.12
N PRO A 355 -21.55 -22.18 -10.71
CA PRO A 355 -20.48 -23.15 -10.87
C PRO A 355 -20.92 -24.43 -10.17
N SER A 356 -20.73 -25.55 -10.86
CA SER A 356 -20.97 -26.90 -10.36
C SER A 356 -20.39 -27.04 -8.95
N PHE A 357 -21.15 -27.66 -8.06
CA PHE A 357 -20.74 -27.94 -6.69
C PHE A 357 -19.60 -28.98 -6.71
N GLU A 358 -18.36 -28.54 -6.93
CA GLU A 358 -17.20 -29.37 -6.67
C GLU A 358 -17.05 -29.48 -5.15
N GLN A 359 -17.25 -30.68 -4.64
CA GLN A 359 -16.97 -31.01 -3.24
C GLN A 359 -15.53 -30.58 -2.92
N PRO A 360 -15.27 -30.01 -1.73
CA PRO A 360 -13.92 -29.76 -1.30
C PRO A 360 -13.25 -31.12 -1.05
N THR A 361 -12.59 -31.64 -2.09
CA THR A 361 -11.54 -32.63 -1.90
C THR A 361 -10.50 -31.93 -1.03
N MET A 362 -10.21 -32.51 0.13
CA MET A 362 -9.05 -32.16 0.93
C MET A 362 -7.82 -32.37 0.03
N ALA A 363 -7.41 -31.32 -0.68
CA ALA A 363 -6.28 -31.34 -1.59
C ALA A 363 -5.02 -31.42 -0.74
N MET A 364 -4.58 -32.65 -0.46
CA MET A 364 -3.26 -32.94 0.08
C MET A 364 -2.19 -32.97 -1.01
N ASP A 365 -2.52 -32.51 -2.22
CA ASP A 365 -1.64 -32.48 -3.39
C ASP A 365 -1.49 -31.03 -3.86
N ASP A 366 -0.41 -30.38 -3.43
CA ASP A 366 0.58 -29.75 -4.31
C ASP A 366 1.56 -28.89 -3.46
N LEU A 367 2.39 -29.53 -2.62
CA LEU A 367 3.46 -28.84 -1.88
C LEU A 367 4.51 -28.20 -2.81
N SER A 368 4.53 -28.57 -4.10
CA SER A 368 5.36 -27.95 -5.15
C SER A 368 4.85 -26.58 -5.62
N SER A 369 3.60 -26.22 -5.29
CA SER A 369 3.02 -24.90 -5.60
C SER A 369 3.36 -23.82 -4.57
N LEU A 370 3.89 -24.19 -3.39
CA LEU A 370 4.30 -23.25 -2.36
C LEU A 370 5.51 -22.44 -2.86
N SER A 371 5.31 -21.14 -3.05
CA SER A 371 6.38 -20.24 -3.46
C SER A 371 7.54 -20.32 -2.47
N GLN A 372 8.72 -20.67 -2.97
CA GLN A 372 9.92 -20.75 -2.15
C GLN A 372 10.41 -19.34 -1.84
N VAL A 373 10.30 -18.91 -0.58
CA VAL A 373 10.67 -17.56 -0.13
C VAL A 373 12.19 -17.35 -0.21
N ALA A 374 12.95 -18.34 0.23
CA ALA A 374 14.40 -18.35 0.16
C ALA A 374 14.88 -19.71 -0.35
N SER A 375 15.83 -19.72 -1.29
CA SER A 375 16.42 -20.94 -1.84
C SER A 375 17.83 -21.17 -1.28
N PRO A 376 18.31 -22.42 -1.18
CA PRO A 376 19.71 -22.69 -0.85
C PRO A 376 20.65 -21.91 -1.78
N GLY A 377 21.59 -21.18 -1.21
CA GLY A 377 22.50 -20.28 -1.94
C GLY A 377 22.10 -18.80 -1.95
N ASP A 378 20.84 -18.48 -1.62
CA ASP A 378 20.42 -17.11 -1.32
C ASP A 378 21.12 -16.62 -0.03
N TYR A 379 21.08 -15.32 0.21
CA TYR A 379 21.56 -14.71 1.44
C TYR A 379 20.40 -14.14 2.24
N VAL A 380 20.51 -14.22 3.56
CA VAL A 380 19.55 -13.66 4.51
C VAL A 380 20.26 -12.80 5.55
N GLN A 381 19.66 -11.67 5.90
CA GLN A 381 20.04 -10.86 7.06
C GLN A 381 18.80 -10.54 7.86
N PHE A 382 18.87 -10.67 9.19
CA PHE A 382 17.76 -10.32 10.06
C PHE A 382 17.86 -8.88 10.54
N LEU A 383 16.72 -8.21 10.57
CA LEU A 383 16.54 -6.84 11.01
C LEU A 383 15.37 -6.74 11.98
N VAL A 384 15.37 -5.70 12.82
CA VAL A 384 14.31 -5.36 13.75
C VAL A 384 13.93 -3.90 13.61
N SER A 385 12.72 -3.57 14.01
CA SER A 385 12.24 -2.19 14.07
C SER A 385 12.27 -1.72 15.52
N VAL A 386 12.67 -0.47 15.73
CA VAL A 386 12.50 0.25 17.00
C VAL A 386 11.19 1.03 16.89
N GLU A 387 10.57 1.35 18.03
CA GLU A 387 9.70 2.53 18.12
C GLU A 387 10.31 3.71 17.33
N PRO A 388 9.50 4.55 16.67
CA PRO A 388 9.95 5.49 15.65
C PRO A 388 10.95 6.53 16.19
N GLY A 389 12.22 6.14 16.28
CA GLY A 389 13.35 7.03 16.46
C GLY A 389 13.62 7.71 15.13
N GLN A 390 13.25 9.00 15.06
CA GLN A 390 13.69 10.02 14.10
C GLN A 390 14.18 9.47 12.76
N THR A 391 13.27 8.96 11.94
CA THR A 391 13.57 8.84 10.51
C THR A 391 13.36 10.21 9.88
N HIS A 392 14.44 10.98 9.79
CA HIS A 392 14.53 12.06 8.82
C HIS A 392 14.48 11.44 7.41
N SER A 393 13.27 11.17 6.90
CA SER A 393 13.02 11.46 5.49
C SER A 393 12.79 12.96 5.47
N GLY A 394 13.68 13.71 4.83
CA GLY A 394 13.43 15.13 4.62
C GLY A 394 12.16 15.23 3.78
N LEU A 395 11.03 15.49 4.43
CA LEU A 395 9.85 16.02 3.75
C LEU A 395 10.38 17.19 2.93
N PRO A 396 10.37 17.13 1.59
CA PRO A 396 10.56 18.34 0.81
C PRO A 396 9.46 19.27 1.29
N THR A 397 9.85 20.44 1.79
CA THR A 397 8.87 21.46 2.14
C THR A 397 7.91 21.59 0.96
N LEU A 398 6.59 21.75 1.16
CA LEU A 398 5.66 21.98 0.02
C LEU A 398 6.15 23.13 -0.89
N SER A 399 6.94 24.05 -0.35
CA SER A 399 7.64 25.15 -1.02
C SER A 399 8.83 24.74 -1.91
N GLU A 400 9.37 23.52 -1.77
CA GLU A 400 10.48 22.94 -2.55
C GLU A 400 9.99 22.07 -3.71
N LEU A 401 8.70 21.72 -3.75
CA LEU A 401 8.13 20.95 -4.86
C LEU A 401 8.21 21.77 -6.17
N PRO A 402 8.73 21.19 -7.27
CA PRO A 402 8.73 21.85 -8.56
C PRO A 402 7.30 22.27 -8.95
N GLN A 403 7.16 23.40 -9.64
CA GLN A 403 5.84 23.93 -9.99
C GLN A 403 5.06 22.92 -10.86
N GLY A 404 3.87 22.50 -10.41
CA GLY A 404 3.02 21.50 -11.09
C GLY A 404 3.17 20.05 -10.62
N SER A 405 4.21 19.69 -9.88
CA SER A 405 4.40 18.34 -9.31
C SER A 405 3.35 17.94 -8.25
N VAL A 406 3.07 16.65 -8.10
CA VAL A 406 2.19 16.13 -7.03
C VAL A 406 2.98 15.17 -6.16
N SER A 407 2.83 15.28 -4.84
CA SER A 407 3.47 14.39 -3.88
C SER A 407 2.51 13.29 -3.44
N TYR A 408 2.98 12.05 -3.52
CA TYR A 408 2.31 10.83 -3.09
C TYR A 408 3.05 10.26 -1.87
N HIS A 409 2.34 10.04 -0.78
CA HIS A 409 2.90 9.52 0.47
C HIS A 409 2.13 8.28 0.93
N PHE A 410 2.79 7.12 0.89
CA PHE A 410 2.22 5.88 1.37
C PHE A 410 3.06 5.29 2.50
N GLY A 411 2.46 4.53 3.39
CA GLY A 411 3.21 4.05 4.55
C GLY A 411 2.42 3.14 5.48
N MET A 412 3.12 2.74 6.53
CA MET A 412 2.54 2.04 7.67
C MET A 412 2.24 3.02 8.80
N VAL A 413 1.09 2.90 9.46
CA VAL A 413 0.80 3.70 10.65
C VAL A 413 1.93 3.52 11.68
N SER A 414 2.35 4.62 12.29
CA SER A 414 3.34 4.58 13.37
C SER A 414 2.66 4.05 14.62
N ASP A 415 3.28 3.09 15.31
CA ASP A 415 2.77 2.51 16.56
C ASP A 415 2.97 3.53 17.69
N ALA A 416 2.22 4.62 17.65
CA ALA A 416 2.22 5.70 18.63
C ALA A 416 1.01 5.52 19.56
N ASP A 417 0.94 4.36 20.22
CA ASP A 417 0.16 4.22 21.47
C ASP A 417 0.81 4.98 22.65
N MET A 418 1.90 5.72 22.38
CA MET A 418 2.42 6.74 23.27
C MET A 418 1.42 7.89 23.35
N LEU A 419 0.56 7.81 24.37
CA LEU A 419 -0.18 8.90 25.00
C LEU A 419 -0.29 10.12 24.09
N ALA A 420 -1.40 10.20 23.35
CA ALA A 420 -1.96 11.50 23.00
C ALA A 420 -2.12 12.26 24.32
N THR A 421 -1.04 12.90 24.76
CA THR A 421 -1.06 13.94 25.75
C THR A 421 -2.09 14.87 25.20
N GLU A 422 -3.12 15.15 25.99
CA GLU A 422 -4.23 16.04 25.68
C GLU A 422 -3.68 17.44 25.34
N ALA A 423 -3.05 17.57 24.18
CA ALA A 423 -2.68 18.81 23.58
C ALA A 423 -4.01 19.36 23.10
N THR A 424 -4.55 20.23 23.93
CA THR A 424 -5.72 21.06 23.71
C THR A 424 -5.42 22.10 22.62
N GLU A 425 -4.86 21.67 21.49
CA GLU A 425 -4.66 22.50 20.32
C GLU A 425 -5.88 22.33 19.42
N HIS A 426 -6.58 23.43 19.18
CA HIS A 426 -7.63 23.53 18.18
C HIS A 426 -7.02 23.18 16.82
N ILE A 427 -7.32 21.99 16.28
CA ILE A 427 -6.85 21.61 14.94
C ILE A 427 -7.94 22.01 13.95
N ASP A 428 -7.72 23.13 13.29
CA ASP A 428 -8.53 23.63 12.18
C ASP A 428 -8.50 22.65 10.99
N LEU A 429 -9.60 22.64 10.22
CA LEU A 429 -9.67 21.96 8.94
C LEU A 429 -8.69 22.59 7.94
N ILE A 430 -7.71 21.81 7.47
CA ILE A 430 -6.68 22.31 6.54
C ILE A 430 -6.77 21.58 5.19
N ALA A 431 -6.95 22.37 4.12
CA ALA A 431 -6.85 21.89 2.75
C ALA A 431 -5.41 21.97 2.23
N VAL A 432 -4.77 20.81 2.05
CA VAL A 432 -3.42 20.70 1.45
C VAL A 432 -3.53 20.29 -0.03
N PRO A 433 -3.24 21.20 -0.99
CA PRO A 433 -3.25 20.86 -2.41
C PRO A 433 -1.98 20.11 -2.81
N ARG A 434 -2.03 19.36 -3.93
CA ARG A 434 -0.88 18.64 -4.53
C ARG A 434 -0.23 17.62 -3.60
N TYR A 435 -1.00 17.13 -2.62
CA TYR A 435 -0.60 16.15 -1.64
C TYR A 435 -1.65 15.05 -1.59
N PHE A 436 -1.23 13.81 -1.82
CA PHE A 436 -2.07 12.63 -1.76
C PHE A 436 -1.36 11.53 -0.99
N GLY A 437 -2.08 10.76 -0.20
CA GLY A 437 -1.45 9.68 0.55
C GLY A 437 -2.41 8.85 1.36
N ALA A 438 -1.92 7.71 1.81
CA ALA A 438 -2.66 6.80 2.66
C ALA A 438 -1.70 5.93 3.47
N LEU A 439 -2.11 5.62 4.68
CA LEU A 439 -1.38 4.74 5.59
C LEU A 439 -2.23 3.51 5.90
N SER A 440 -1.56 2.37 6.04
CA SER A 440 -2.17 1.10 6.45
C SER A 440 -1.66 0.68 7.83
N GLU A 441 -2.55 0.14 8.66
CA GLU A 441 -2.16 -0.55 9.91
C GLU A 441 -1.75 -2.01 9.63
N LYS A 442 -2.15 -2.57 8.47
CA LYS A 442 -1.90 -3.97 8.12
C LYS A 442 -0.60 -4.14 7.35
N ALA A 443 -0.54 -3.63 6.12
CA ALA A 443 0.61 -3.77 5.24
C ALA A 443 0.47 -2.88 3.99
N ILE A 444 1.62 -2.51 3.41
CA ILE A 444 1.73 -1.99 2.05
C ILE A 444 2.66 -2.88 1.22
N THR A 445 2.50 -2.88 -0.11
CA THR A 445 3.47 -3.52 -1.02
C THR A 445 4.07 -2.47 -1.94
N TYR A 446 5.35 -2.61 -2.25
CA TYR A 446 6.03 -1.71 -3.16
C TYR A 446 6.73 -2.47 -4.27
N PHE A 447 6.29 -2.21 -5.50
CA PHE A 447 6.94 -2.62 -6.72
C PHE A 447 7.72 -1.45 -7.30
N GLN A 448 8.98 -1.68 -7.68
CA GLN A 448 9.82 -0.68 -8.33
C GLN A 448 10.70 -1.31 -9.42
N PRO A 449 11.20 -0.52 -10.39
CA PRO A 449 12.16 -1.00 -11.37
C PRO A 449 13.44 -1.50 -10.67
N LYS A 450 13.97 -2.64 -11.15
CA LYS A 450 15.21 -3.21 -10.65
C LYS A 450 16.40 -2.53 -11.33
N ILE A 451 17.37 -2.10 -10.55
CA ILE A 451 18.63 -1.55 -11.08
C ILE A 451 19.56 -2.73 -11.41
N GLU A 452 19.75 -3.04 -12.69
CA GLU A 452 20.76 -4.00 -13.15
C GLU A 452 21.89 -3.31 -13.92
N ALA A 453 23.14 -3.72 -13.65
CA ALA A 453 24.33 -3.11 -14.25
C ALA A 453 24.49 -3.37 -15.77
N ASN A 454 23.75 -4.33 -16.36
CA ASN A 454 23.95 -4.79 -17.75
C ASN A 454 22.66 -5.31 -18.44
N SER A 455 21.51 -4.69 -18.25
CA SER A 455 20.25 -5.17 -18.85
C SER A 455 20.12 -4.80 -20.33
N LYS A 456 20.56 -5.70 -21.23
CA LYS A 456 20.12 -5.73 -22.63
C LYS A 456 18.71 -6.35 -22.69
N GLY A 457 17.68 -5.50 -22.58
CA GLY A 457 16.32 -5.83 -23.00
C GLY A 457 15.40 -6.36 -21.91
N GLY A 458 14.76 -5.45 -21.17
CA GLY A 458 13.62 -5.71 -20.29
C GLY A 458 13.72 -4.93 -18.98
N VAL A 459 12.74 -4.08 -18.67
CA VAL A 459 12.61 -3.50 -17.32
C VAL A 459 12.12 -4.63 -16.39
N LEU A 460 13.04 -5.30 -15.72
CA LEU A 460 12.74 -6.18 -14.59
C LEU A 460 12.33 -5.30 -13.41
N GLY A 461 11.30 -5.71 -12.66
CA GLY A 461 10.91 -5.04 -11.42
C GLY A 461 11.09 -5.95 -10.22
N THR A 462 11.09 -5.34 -9.04
CA THR A 462 11.18 -6.01 -7.74
C THR A 462 10.03 -5.57 -6.87
N SER A 463 9.44 -6.50 -6.12
CA SER A 463 8.34 -6.24 -5.19
C SER A 463 8.72 -6.70 -3.80
N THR A 464 8.36 -5.90 -2.80
CA THR A 464 8.49 -6.25 -1.39
C THR A 464 7.22 -5.84 -0.64
N LYS A 465 6.85 -6.63 0.37
CA LYS A 465 5.88 -6.20 1.37
C LYS A 465 6.59 -5.40 2.46
N CYS A 466 5.95 -4.32 2.89
CA CYS A 466 6.37 -3.48 4.00
C CYS A 466 5.24 -3.45 5.02
N ASP A 467 5.43 -4.13 6.15
CA ASP A 467 4.54 -4.16 7.30
C ASP A 467 5.26 -3.66 8.57
N ILE A 468 6.25 -2.79 8.36
CA ILE A 468 7.10 -2.20 9.40
C ILE A 468 6.46 -0.89 9.85
N PRO A 469 6.06 -0.75 11.13
CA PRO A 469 5.50 0.50 11.65
C PRO A 469 6.38 1.71 11.32
N GLY A 470 5.76 2.82 10.91
CA GLY A 470 6.48 4.04 10.52
C GLY A 470 7.23 3.98 9.19
N SER A 471 7.16 2.87 8.43
CA SER A 471 7.72 2.85 7.07
C SER A 471 6.99 3.80 6.13
N ARG A 472 7.73 4.46 5.23
CA ARG A 472 7.20 5.46 4.29
C ARG A 472 7.76 5.24 2.88
N ILE A 473 6.92 5.50 1.89
CA ILE A 473 7.25 5.51 0.46
C ILE A 473 6.73 6.84 -0.07
N GLU A 474 7.65 7.68 -0.49
CA GLU A 474 7.33 9.02 -0.96
C GLU A 474 7.68 9.11 -2.44
N MET A 475 6.79 9.72 -3.20
CA MET A 475 6.86 9.79 -4.65
C MET A 475 6.48 11.19 -5.09
N THR A 476 7.41 11.91 -5.73
CA THR A 476 7.14 13.21 -6.34
C THR A 476 7.04 13.02 -7.85
N LEU A 477 5.85 13.29 -8.39
CA LEU A 477 5.52 13.16 -9.82
C LEU A 477 5.58 14.54 -10.46
N ALA A 478 6.26 14.69 -11.60
CA ALA A 478 6.36 15.96 -12.34
C ALA A 478 6.08 15.81 -13.84
#